data_AF-A0A5D0RHW5-F1
#
_entry.id   AF-A0A5D0RHW5-F1
#
_cell.length_a   1.000
_cell.length_b   1.000
_cell.length_c   1.000
_cell.angle_alpha   90.00
_cell.angle_beta   90.00
_cell.angle_gamma   90.00
#
_symmetry.space_group_name_H-M   'P 1'
#
loop_
_entity.id
_entity.type
_entity.pdbx_description
1 polymer ?
#
loop_
_entity_poly.entity_id
_entity_poly.type
_entity_poly.pdbx_seq_one_letter_code
_entity_poly.pdbx_strand_id
1 'polypeptide(L)'
;MEQDICDVTLWLIEKHSLSRVHVWVDRHYTQIGREIAGVTVMTSPRHPARLTEAARAAPFALGYTNEDTRADTYGHPFCDGHHSRHEAIQAYARIEGALRCWRSS
;
A
#
# COMPACT_ATOMS: atom_id res chain seq x y z
N MET A 1 4.54 -1.91 -9.10
CA MET A 1 3.17 -1.91 -8.57
C MET A 1 2.85 -3.13 -7.75
N GLU A 2 2.81 -4.36 -8.30
CA GLU A 2 2.57 -5.56 -7.48
C GLU A 2 3.54 -5.67 -6.31
N GLN A 3 4.85 -5.52 -6.58
CA GLN A 3 5.86 -5.46 -5.52
C GLN A 3 5.62 -4.31 -4.53
N ASP A 4 5.11 -3.17 -4.98
CA ASP A 4 4.83 -2.03 -4.09
C ASP A 4 3.62 -2.33 -3.19
N ILE A 5 2.59 -2.99 -3.72
CA ILE A 5 1.41 -3.45 -2.96
C ILE A 5 1.83 -4.52 -1.95
N CYS A 6 2.71 -5.45 -2.34
CA CYS A 6 3.30 -6.43 -1.43
C CYS A 6 4.12 -5.76 -0.34
N ASP A 7 5.02 -4.83 -0.69
CA ASP A 7 5.85 -4.13 0.28
C ASP A 7 5.01 -3.32 1.27
N VAL A 8 3.96 -2.62 0.81
CA VAL A 8 3.02 -1.90 1.68
C VAL A 8 2.28 -2.86 2.60
N THR A 9 1.85 -4.01 2.09
CA THR A 9 1.16 -5.04 2.89
C THR A 9 2.07 -5.59 3.99
N LEU A 10 3.31 -5.99 3.64
CA LEU A 10 4.30 -6.49 4.57
C LEU A 10 4.71 -5.44 5.61
N TRP A 11 4.88 -4.18 5.18
CA TRP A 11 5.18 -3.08 6.07
C TRP A 11 4.07 -2.84 7.10
N LEU A 12 2.78 -2.87 6.70
CA LEU A 12 1.66 -2.72 7.62
C LEU A 12 1.61 -3.87 8.64
N ILE A 13 1.88 -5.10 8.19
CA ILE A 13 1.96 -6.28 9.06
C ILE A 13 3.03 -6.09 10.12
N GLU A 14 4.25 -5.75 9.70
CA GLU A 14 5.39 -5.60 10.61
C GLU A 14 5.20 -4.41 11.55
N LYS A 15 4.81 -3.25 11.02
CA LYS A 15 4.66 -2.00 11.78
C LYS A 15 3.58 -2.07 12.86
N HIS A 16 2.49 -2.77 12.58
CA HIS A 16 1.34 -2.86 13.48
C HIS A 16 1.20 -4.23 14.16
N SER A 17 2.19 -5.11 13.96
CA SER A 17 2.19 -6.48 14.50
C SER A 17 0.88 -7.23 14.19
N LEU A 18 0.41 -7.11 12.94
CA LEU A 18 -0.81 -7.76 12.48
C LEU A 18 -0.51 -9.20 12.08
N SER A 19 -1.45 -10.12 12.25
CA SER A 19 -1.32 -11.47 11.72
C SER A 19 -1.58 -11.54 10.22
N ARG A 20 -2.47 -10.69 9.71
CA ARG A 20 -2.82 -10.56 8.30
C ARG A 20 -3.49 -9.23 8.01
N VAL A 21 -3.20 -8.66 6.85
CA VAL A 21 -3.92 -7.52 6.27
C VAL A 21 -4.07 -7.74 4.77
N HIS A 22 -5.19 -7.31 4.21
CA HIS A 22 -5.39 -7.28 2.77
C HIS A 22 -5.43 -5.83 2.31
N VAL A 23 -4.49 -5.44 1.45
CA VAL A 23 -4.45 -4.13 0.83
C VAL A 23 -4.83 -4.29 -0.63
N TRP A 24 -5.80 -3.49 -1.06
CA TRP A 24 -6.24 -3.36 -2.43
C TRP A 24 -5.88 -1.98 -2.93
N VAL A 25 -5.44 -1.91 -4.17
CA VAL A 25 -5.21 -0.63 -4.85
C VAL A 25 -6.11 -0.61 -6.07
N ASP A 26 -7.00 0.37 -6.08
CA ASP A 26 -7.92 0.62 -7.17
C ASP A 26 -7.20 1.45 -8.24
N ARG A 27 -7.33 1.04 -9.51
CA ARG A 27 -6.75 1.74 -10.66
C ARG A 27 -7.79 2.06 -11.69
N HIS A 28 -7.61 3.19 -12.37
CA HIS A 28 -8.38 3.51 -13.57
C HIS A 28 -7.95 2.62 -14.74
N TYR A 29 -8.92 2.06 -15.47
CA TYR A 29 -8.66 1.21 -16.65
C TYR A 29 -7.84 1.87 -17.75
N THR A 30 -7.86 3.21 -17.81
CA THR A 30 -7.28 4.00 -18.90
C THR A 30 -5.85 4.46 -18.64
N GLN A 31 -5.29 4.21 -17.45
CA GLN A 31 -4.02 4.82 -17.02
C GLN A 31 -2.84 3.83 -16.93
N ILE A 32 -1.71 4.24 -17.50
CA ILE A 32 -0.44 3.50 -17.53
C ILE A 32 0.57 4.24 -16.65
N GLY A 33 0.97 3.67 -15.51
CA GLY A 33 2.03 4.25 -14.67
C GLY A 33 1.79 4.16 -13.16
N ARG A 34 2.24 5.18 -12.42
CA ARG A 34 2.10 5.32 -10.96
C ARG A 34 0.87 6.16 -10.59
N GLU A 35 -0.29 5.83 -11.14
CA GLU A 35 -1.56 6.46 -10.81
C GLU A 35 -2.50 5.46 -10.15
N ILE A 36 -3.16 5.88 -9.06
CA ILE A 36 -4.10 5.07 -8.28
C ILE A 36 -5.39 5.85 -8.05
N ALA A 37 -6.53 5.18 -8.23
CA ALA A 37 -7.84 5.72 -7.93
C ALA A 37 -8.13 5.68 -6.42
N GLY A 38 -7.59 4.68 -5.73
CA GLY A 38 -7.84 4.48 -4.31
C GLY A 38 -6.98 3.39 -3.69
N VAL A 39 -6.94 3.39 -2.36
CA VAL A 39 -6.36 2.32 -1.56
C VAL A 39 -7.43 1.87 -0.57
N THR A 40 -7.77 0.58 -0.63
CA THR A 40 -8.75 -0.04 0.25
C THR A 40 -8.04 -1.05 1.14
N VAL A 41 -8.15 -0.86 2.45
CA VAL A 41 -7.58 -1.76 3.45
C VAL A 41 -8.68 -2.62 4.04
N MET A 42 -8.59 -3.93 3.86
CA MET A 42 -9.45 -4.90 4.51
C MET A 42 -8.67 -5.53 5.68
N THR A 43 -8.96 -5.08 6.89
CA THR A 43 -8.33 -5.58 8.13
C THR A 43 -9.30 -6.39 8.98
N SER A 44 -8.75 -7.37 9.69
CA SER A 44 -9.32 -7.91 10.93
C SER A 44 -9.25 -6.83 12.05
N PRO A 45 -10.17 -6.80 13.03
CA PRO A 45 -10.90 -5.59 13.50
C PRO A 45 -10.14 -4.61 14.41
N ARG A 46 -8.80 -4.66 14.49
CA ARG A 46 -8.04 -3.76 15.37
C ARG A 46 -7.60 -2.50 14.60
N HIS A 47 -8.37 -1.43 14.76
CA HIS A 47 -8.07 -0.05 14.31
C HIS A 47 -8.07 0.19 12.78
N PRO A 48 -9.19 -0.06 12.08
CA PRO A 48 -9.28 0.09 10.63
C PRO A 48 -8.90 1.49 10.13
N ALA A 49 -9.34 2.56 10.81
CA ALA A 49 -9.07 3.93 10.36
C ALA A 49 -7.57 4.28 10.30
N ARG A 50 -6.78 3.91 11.32
CA ARG A 50 -5.34 4.19 11.35
C ARG A 50 -4.59 3.40 10.29
N LEU A 51 -5.04 2.16 10.03
CA LEU A 51 -4.47 1.30 9.00
C LEU A 51 -4.79 1.81 7.60
N THR A 52 -6.02 2.29 7.38
CA THR A 52 -6.41 2.94 6.11
C THR A 52 -5.55 4.17 5.82
N GLU A 53 -5.34 5.06 6.80
CA GLU A 53 -4.50 6.24 6.61
C GLU A 53 -3.03 5.87 6.33
N ALA A 54 -2.48 4.90 7.08
CA ALA A 54 -1.11 4.43 6.88
C ALA A 54 -0.93 3.79 5.49
N ALA A 55 -1.87 2.94 5.09
CA ALA A 55 -1.84 2.29 3.78
C ALA A 55 -2.05 3.28 2.64
N ARG A 56 -2.85 4.33 2.83
CA ARG A 56 -3.02 5.40 1.86
C ARG A 56 -1.75 6.21 1.70
N ALA A 57 -1.05 6.54 2.79
CA ALA A 57 0.17 7.34 2.76
C ALA A 57 1.34 6.65 2.05
N ALA A 58 1.44 5.32 2.13
CA ALA A 58 2.60 4.60 1.62
C ALA A 58 2.74 4.66 0.09
N PRO A 59 1.70 4.45 -0.74
CA PRO A 59 1.76 4.69 -2.18
C PRO A 59 2.11 6.14 -2.53
N PHE A 60 1.53 7.14 -1.85
CA PHE A 60 1.90 8.54 -2.10
C PHE A 60 3.40 8.78 -1.85
N ALA A 61 3.96 8.21 -0.78
CA ALA A 61 5.39 8.30 -0.50
C ALA A 61 6.27 7.57 -1.53
N LEU A 62 5.74 6.54 -2.20
CA LEU A 62 6.38 5.88 -3.34
C LEU A 62 6.21 6.64 -4.66
N GLY A 63 5.56 7.82 -4.63
CA GLY A 63 5.35 8.66 -5.80
C GLY A 63 4.15 8.27 -6.65
N TYR A 64 3.17 7.58 -6.07
CA TYR A 64 1.86 7.41 -6.71
C TYR A 64 1.04 8.69 -6.56
N THR A 65 0.29 9.04 -7.60
CA THR A 65 -0.66 10.16 -7.59
C THR A 65 -2.10 9.62 -7.56
N ASN A 66 -2.99 10.41 -6.97
CA ASN A 66 -4.43 10.17 -7.02
C ASN A 66 -5.04 11.26 -7.89
N GLU A 67 -5.35 10.90 -9.13
CA GLU A 67 -6.12 11.74 -10.04
C GLU A 67 -7.49 11.11 -10.20
N ASP A 68 -8.54 11.82 -9.79
CA ASP A 68 -9.91 11.40 -10.04
C ASP A 68 -10.23 11.60 -11.52
N THR A 69 -10.05 10.54 -12.30
CA THR A 69 -10.38 10.55 -13.73
C THR A 69 -11.83 10.20 -14.02
N ARG A 70 -12.66 9.93 -12.99
CA ARG A 70 -14.02 9.38 -13.11
C ARG A 70 -14.12 8.10 -13.97
N ALA A 71 -13.00 7.49 -14.34
CA ALA A 71 -12.96 6.26 -15.10
C ALA A 71 -13.23 5.07 -14.18
N ASP A 72 -13.83 4.02 -14.74
CA ASP A 72 -14.04 2.76 -14.03
C ASP A 72 -12.74 2.28 -13.39
N THR A 73 -12.86 1.76 -12.17
CA THR A 73 -11.73 1.27 -11.39
C THR A 73 -11.73 -0.25 -11.32
N TYR A 74 -10.56 -0.86 -11.33
CA TYR A 74 -10.39 -2.26 -10.97
C TYR A 74 -9.35 -2.42 -9.87
N GLY A 75 -9.58 -3.39 -8.98
CA GLY A 75 -8.65 -3.72 -7.91
C GLY A 75 -7.50 -4.59 -8.44
N HIS A 76 -6.26 -4.16 -8.20
CA HIS A 76 -5.08 -4.97 -8.51
C HIS A 76 -4.82 -5.99 -7.39
N PRO A 77 -4.51 -7.26 -7.72
CA PRO A 77 -4.49 -8.35 -6.74
C PRO A 77 -3.43 -8.22 -5.65
N PHE A 78 -3.74 -8.96 -4.58
CA PHE A 78 -3.14 -8.92 -3.25
C PHE A 78 -1.77 -9.59 -3.16
N CYS A 79 -1.04 -9.24 -2.11
CA CYS A 79 0.16 -9.92 -1.62
C CYS A 79 -0.20 -11.31 -1.07
N ASP A 80 0.20 -12.38 -1.77
CA ASP A 80 -0.28 -13.76 -1.53
C ASP A 80 0.05 -14.33 -0.14
N GLY A 81 0.95 -13.67 0.59
CA GLY A 81 1.34 -14.00 1.95
C GLY A 81 2.53 -14.96 2.05
N HIS A 82 3.08 -15.43 0.93
CA HIS A 82 4.27 -16.28 0.91
C HIS A 82 5.55 -15.44 0.86
N HIS A 83 5.81 -14.67 1.91
CA HIS A 83 7.02 -13.86 1.99
C HIS A 83 7.89 -14.28 3.17
N SER A 84 9.20 -14.26 2.93
CA SER A 84 10.21 -14.47 3.94
C SER A 84 10.30 -13.29 4.91
N ARG A 85 10.83 -13.54 6.10
CA ARG A 85 11.14 -12.48 7.07
C ARG A 85 12.10 -11.42 6.50
N HIS A 86 12.99 -11.82 5.59
CA HIS A 86 13.92 -10.90 4.95
C HIS A 86 13.20 -9.91 4.03
N GLU A 87 12.25 -10.38 3.23
CA GLU A 87 11.42 -9.52 2.38
C GLU A 87 10.58 -8.54 3.22
N ALA A 88 10.03 -8.99 4.35
CA ALA A 88 9.30 -8.11 5.26
C ALA A 88 10.18 -6.98 5.82
N ILE A 89 11.43 -7.29 6.20
CA ILE A 89 12.39 -6.28 6.70
C ILE A 89 12.79 -5.30 5.58
N GLN A 90 13.01 -5.79 4.36
CA GLN A 90 13.34 -4.93 3.21
C GLN A 90 12.18 -3.99 2.86
N ALA A 91 10.96 -4.53 2.80
CA ALA A 91 9.75 -3.75 2.59
C ALA A 91 9.60 -2.67 3.67
N TYR A 92 9.80 -3.04 4.93
CA TYR A 92 9.74 -2.09 6.04
C TYR A 92 10.72 -0.93 5.88
N ALA A 93 12.00 -1.24 5.62
CA ALA A 93 13.03 -0.23 5.43
C ALA A 93 12.74 0.69 4.24
N ARG A 94 12.25 0.13 3.12
CA ARG A 94 11.90 0.87 1.91
C ARG A 94 10.75 1.85 2.16
N ILE A 95 9.65 1.40 2.75
CA ILE A 95 8.47 2.25 2.98
C ILE A 95 8.75 3.31 4.05
N GLU A 96 9.43 2.98 5.15
CA GLU A 96 9.82 3.98 6.16
C GLU A 96 10.84 4.98 5.61
N GLY A 97 11.72 4.57 4.70
CA GLY A 97 12.61 5.47 3.97
C GLY A 97 11.82 6.45 3.11
N ALA A 98 10.91 5.94 2.27
CA ALA A 98 10.07 6.74 1.40
C ALA A 98 9.20 7.74 2.19
N LEU A 99 8.54 7.29 3.27
CA LEU A 99 7.71 8.13 4.13
C LEU A 99 8.52 9.25 4.81
N ARG A 100 9.75 8.97 5.22
CA ARG A 100 10.63 10.00 5.80
C ARG A 100 10.97 11.06 4.77
N CYS A 101 11.41 10.66 3.58
CA CYS A 101 11.72 11.61 2.50
C CYS A 101 10.51 12.47 2.13
N TRP A 102 9.33 11.84 2.01
CA TRP A 102 8.10 12.51 1.64
C TRP A 102 7.63 13.53 2.68
N ARG A 103 7.78 13.24 3.98
CA ARG A 103 7.40 14.18 5.07
C ARG A 103 8.39 15.33 5.29
N SER A 104 9.62 15.18 4.80
CA SER A 104 10.66 16.21 4.86
C SER A 104 10.68 17.12 3.64
N SER A 105 9.79 16.88 2.66
CA SER A 105 9.59 17.68 1.46
C SER A 105 8.40 18.62 1.63
#